data_AF-A0A9R1DC59-F1
#
_entry.id   AF-A0A9R1DC59-F1
#
_cell.length_a   1.000
_cell.length_b   1.000
_cell.length_c   1.000
_cell.angle_alpha   90.00
_cell.angle_beta   90.00
_cell.angle_gamma   90.00
#
_symmetry.space_group_name_H-M   'P 1'
#
loop_
_entity.id
_entity.type
_entity.pdbx_description
1 polymer ?
#
loop_
_entity_poly.entity_id
_entity_poly.type
_entity_poly.pdbx_seq_one_letter_code
_entity_poly.pdbx_strand_id
1 'polypeptide(L)'
;MMKHSAENFRIKGFDGGDAVDLISLLTEEWDVLTPTALGGVINKDNADAIKAKYIIEAANHPTDPEANEILAKKGVPILPDILANSGGVMVSYFEWVQNIQGFMWDEEKVNRELKTYMTHTSNIFLII
;
A
#
# COMPACT_ATOMS: atom_id res chain seq x y z
N MET A 1 19.93 2.11 -3.42
CA MET A 1 19.05 2.48 -2.29
C MET A 1 19.05 1.42 -1.18
N MET A 2 18.61 0.17 -1.42
CA MET A 2 18.50 -0.86 -0.35
C MET A 2 19.82 -1.12 0.40
N LYS A 3 20.94 -1.27 -0.32
CA LYS A 3 22.27 -1.43 0.28
C LYS A 3 22.63 -0.25 1.20
N HIS A 4 22.45 0.98 0.72
CA HIS A 4 22.67 2.21 1.51
C HIS A 4 21.82 2.23 2.78
N SER A 5 20.54 1.87 2.68
CA SER A 5 19.63 1.80 3.84
C SER A 5 20.06 0.75 4.85
N ALA A 6 20.54 -0.41 4.40
CA ALA A 6 21.00 -1.49 5.28
C ALA A 6 22.27 -1.10 6.05
N GLU A 7 23.15 -0.31 5.44
CA GLU A 7 24.40 0.15 6.05
C GLU A 7 24.20 1.37 6.97
N ASN A 8 23.26 2.28 6.62
CA ASN A 8 23.12 3.58 7.28
C ASN A 8 21.82 3.76 8.09
N PHE A 9 20.91 2.78 8.04
CA PHE A 9 19.59 2.77 8.66
C PHE A 9 18.71 3.97 8.30
N ARG A 10 18.97 4.59 7.14
CA ARG A 10 18.25 5.75 6.61
C ARG A 10 18.49 5.87 5.11
N ILE A 11 17.58 6.55 4.42
CA ILE A 11 17.74 6.87 2.99
C ILE A 11 18.50 8.19 2.79
N LYS A 12 18.44 9.12 3.76
CA LYS A 12 19.15 10.41 3.69
C LYS A 12 20.64 10.19 3.39
N GLY A 13 21.16 10.88 2.37
CA GLY A 13 22.54 10.76 1.91
C GLY A 13 22.77 9.70 0.83
N PHE A 14 21.72 9.05 0.33
CA PHE A 14 21.79 8.22 -0.87
C PHE A 14 22.03 9.13 -2.09
N ASP A 15 23.00 8.78 -2.94
CA ASP A 15 23.47 9.58 -4.09
C ASP A 15 22.75 9.27 -5.41
N GLY A 16 21.94 8.20 -5.45
CA GLY A 16 21.21 7.78 -6.65
C GLY A 16 19.86 8.50 -6.84
N GLY A 17 19.64 9.66 -6.23
CA GLY A 17 18.41 10.44 -6.36
C GLY A 17 18.47 11.78 -5.65
N ASP A 18 17.47 12.61 -5.91
CA ASP A 18 17.34 13.93 -5.28
C ASP A 18 16.74 13.82 -3.89
N ALA A 19 17.18 14.70 -2.99
CA ALA A 19 16.59 14.80 -1.67
C ALA A 19 15.20 15.46 -1.75
N VAL A 20 14.20 14.79 -1.20
CA VAL A 20 12.81 15.27 -1.13
C VAL A 20 12.41 15.50 0.32
N ASP A 21 11.52 16.47 0.54
CA ASP A 21 10.87 16.64 1.84
C ASP A 21 9.63 15.72 1.94
N LEU A 22 9.22 15.41 3.16
CA LEU A 22 8.12 14.47 3.40
C LEU A 22 6.77 14.98 2.87
N ILE A 23 6.57 16.30 2.84
CA ILE A 23 5.30 16.91 2.44
C ILE A 23 5.22 16.96 0.90
N SER A 24 6.30 17.33 0.22
CA SER A 24 6.37 17.26 -1.25
C SER A 24 6.18 15.83 -1.73
N LEU A 25 6.77 14.84 -1.06
CA LEU A 25 6.60 13.43 -1.43
C LEU A 25 5.13 12.99 -1.52
N LEU A 26 4.24 13.50 -0.66
CA LEU A 26 2.82 13.17 -0.70
C LEU A 26 2.00 13.98 -1.72
N THR A 27 2.50 15.15 -2.12
CA THR A 27 1.75 16.16 -2.90
C THR A 27 2.27 16.37 -4.33
N GLU A 28 3.36 15.69 -4.70
CA GLU A 28 3.87 15.62 -6.06
C GLU A 28 2.92 14.90 -7.02
N GLU A 29 3.19 15.06 -8.32
CA GLU A 29 2.42 14.43 -9.38
C GLU A 29 2.81 12.97 -9.52
N TRP A 30 1.97 12.10 -8.96
CA TRP A 30 2.14 10.64 -9.04
C TRP A 30 1.03 10.01 -9.88
N ASP A 31 1.39 9.01 -10.68
CA ASP A 31 0.38 8.09 -11.19
C ASP A 31 -0.20 7.26 -10.03
N VAL A 32 0.65 6.76 -9.15
CA VAL A 32 0.23 5.97 -7.98
C VAL A 32 0.99 6.45 -6.74
N LEU A 33 0.25 6.80 -5.68
CA LEU A 33 0.80 7.10 -4.36
C LEU A 33 0.51 5.94 -3.42
N THR A 34 1.54 5.40 -2.77
CA THR A 34 1.42 4.25 -1.87
C THR A 34 1.93 4.59 -0.47
N PRO A 35 1.08 5.06 0.46
CA PRO A 35 1.47 5.24 1.85
C PRO A 35 1.76 3.89 2.52
N THR A 36 3.01 3.67 2.94
CA THR A 36 3.48 2.38 3.47
C THR A 36 4.19 2.47 4.83
N ALA A 37 4.00 3.57 5.56
CA ALA A 37 4.77 3.86 6.78
C ALA A 37 3.91 3.97 8.04
N LEU A 38 3.18 5.07 8.18
CA LEU A 38 2.38 5.39 9.37
C LEU A 38 0.92 5.67 8.98
N GLY A 39 0.02 5.52 9.96
CA GLY A 39 -1.35 5.98 9.84
C GLY A 39 -1.47 7.50 9.88
N GLY A 40 -2.55 8.05 9.31
CA GLY A 40 -2.89 9.49 9.34
C GLY A 40 -1.92 10.41 8.58
N VAL A 41 -1.11 9.86 7.68
CA VAL A 41 -0.17 10.65 6.86
C VAL A 41 -0.89 11.46 5.79
N ILE A 42 -2.08 11.01 5.37
CA ILE A 42 -3.00 11.76 4.54
C ILE A 42 -4.16 12.23 5.43
N ASN A 43 -4.24 13.54 5.64
CA ASN A 43 -5.18 14.15 6.59
C ASN A 43 -5.81 15.41 5.99
N LYS A 44 -6.71 16.05 6.72
CA LYS A 44 -7.45 17.22 6.25
C LYS A 44 -6.54 18.37 5.79
N ASP A 45 -5.35 18.50 6.36
CA ASP A 45 -4.44 19.60 6.07
C ASP A 45 -3.71 19.42 4.73
N ASN A 46 -3.55 18.19 4.24
CA ASN A 46 -2.79 17.90 3.01
C ASN A 46 -3.58 17.23 1.88
N ALA A 47 -4.78 16.69 2.14
CA ALA A 47 -5.58 15.97 1.15
C ALA A 47 -5.91 16.81 -0.11
N ASP A 48 -6.12 18.11 0.07
CA ASP A 48 -6.40 19.02 -1.05
C ASP A 48 -5.18 19.20 -1.96
N ALA A 49 -3.96 19.10 -1.41
CA ALA A 49 -2.72 19.23 -2.16
C ALA A 49 -2.28 17.94 -2.89
N ILE A 50 -2.90 16.80 -2.61
CA ILE A 50 -2.56 15.53 -3.27
C ILE A 50 -2.92 15.57 -4.75
N LYS A 51 -1.97 15.22 -5.61
CA LYS A 51 -2.13 15.18 -7.08
C LYS A 51 -2.08 13.77 -7.67
N ALA A 52 -2.02 12.75 -6.81
CA ALA A 52 -1.94 11.36 -7.24
C ALA A 52 -3.20 10.95 -8.03
N LYS A 53 -3.02 10.17 -9.10
CA LYS A 53 -4.16 9.62 -9.86
C LYS A 53 -4.82 8.42 -9.17
N TYR A 54 -4.03 7.64 -8.43
CA TYR A 54 -4.50 6.51 -7.63
C TYR A 54 -3.78 6.49 -6.28
N ILE A 55 -4.46 6.05 -5.22
CA ILE A 55 -3.86 5.83 -3.91
C ILE A 55 -4.01 4.35 -3.54
N ILE A 56 -2.94 3.75 -3.02
CA ILE A 56 -2.92 2.36 -2.51
C ILE A 56 -2.48 2.36 -1.05
N GLU A 57 -3.40 2.03 -0.14
CA GLU A 57 -3.16 2.09 1.30
C GLU A 57 -2.42 0.86 1.82
N ALA A 58 -1.10 0.77 1.61
CA ALA A 58 -0.35 -0.41 2.08
C ALA A 58 -0.02 -0.38 3.59
N ALA A 59 -0.17 0.77 4.25
CA ALA A 59 -0.15 0.89 5.71
C ALA A 59 -1.55 0.69 6.31
N ASN A 60 -1.66 0.58 7.64
CA ASN A 60 -2.95 0.59 8.32
C ASN A 60 -3.40 2.03 8.56
N HIS A 61 -4.60 2.37 8.09
CA HIS A 61 -5.25 3.68 8.20
C HIS A 61 -4.35 4.86 7.81
N PRO A 62 -3.70 4.87 6.63
CA PRO A 62 -2.87 6.00 6.21
C PRO A 62 -3.65 7.27 5.91
N THR A 63 -4.95 7.15 5.60
CA THR A 63 -5.85 8.25 5.25
C THR A 63 -6.88 8.45 6.35
N ASP A 64 -6.98 9.68 6.87
CA ASP A 64 -8.03 10.03 7.82
C ASP A 64 -9.42 10.11 7.12
N PRO A 65 -10.53 9.86 7.83
CA PRO A 65 -11.87 9.92 7.25
C PRO A 65 -12.18 11.24 6.54
N GLU A 66 -11.76 12.37 7.10
CA GLU A 66 -11.96 13.70 6.52
C GLU A 66 -11.18 13.87 5.20
N ALA A 67 -9.98 13.30 5.12
CA ALA A 67 -9.16 13.32 3.91
C ALA A 67 -9.75 12.42 2.82
N ASN A 68 -10.29 11.26 3.20
CA ASN A 68 -10.98 10.36 2.29
C ASN A 68 -12.18 11.05 1.62
N GLU A 69 -12.96 11.85 2.35
CA GLU A 69 -14.04 12.64 1.75
C GLU A 69 -13.55 13.68 0.74
N ILE A 70 -12.42 14.34 1.02
CA ILE A 70 -11.81 15.33 0.12
C ILE A 70 -11.34 14.64 -1.17
N LEU A 71 -10.64 13.52 -1.04
CA LEU A 71 -10.11 12.75 -2.16
C LEU A 71 -11.21 12.13 -3.03
N ALA A 72 -12.28 11.63 -2.40
CA ALA A 72 -13.46 11.15 -3.09
C ALA A 72 -14.13 12.26 -3.93
N LYS A 73 -14.28 13.47 -3.37
CA LYS A 73 -14.81 14.64 -4.11
C LYS A 73 -13.91 15.06 -5.28
N LYS A 74 -12.59 14.85 -5.15
CA LYS A 74 -11.60 15.08 -6.21
C LYS A 74 -11.58 13.97 -7.27
N GLY A 75 -12.31 12.88 -7.06
CA GLY A 75 -12.32 11.72 -7.95
C GLY A 75 -11.02 10.93 -7.93
N VAL A 76 -10.26 10.98 -6.82
CA VAL A 76 -9.05 10.18 -6.63
C VAL A 76 -9.45 8.82 -6.05
N PRO A 77 -9.41 7.73 -6.83
CA PRO A 77 -9.70 6.39 -6.33
C PRO A 77 -8.66 5.94 -5.31
N ILE A 78 -9.14 5.31 -4.24
CA ILE A 78 -8.32 4.74 -3.16
C ILE A 78 -8.58 3.24 -3.08
N LEU A 79 -7.52 2.44 -3.16
CA LEU A 79 -7.56 1.02 -2.80
C LEU A 79 -7.37 0.90 -1.28
N PRO A 80 -8.42 0.54 -0.53
CA PRO A 80 -8.41 0.64 0.93
C PRO A 80 -7.46 -0.37 1.59
N ASP A 81 -6.99 -0.02 2.78
CA ASP A 81 -6.00 -0.79 3.53
C ASP A 81 -6.39 -2.25 3.79
N ILE A 82 -7.65 -2.50 4.14
CA ILE A 82 -8.24 -3.83 4.36
C ILE A 82 -8.03 -4.79 3.19
N LEU A 83 -7.81 -4.28 1.98
CA LEU A 83 -7.52 -5.04 0.78
C LEU A 83 -6.07 -4.89 0.36
N ALA A 84 -5.55 -3.66 0.32
CA ALA A 84 -4.20 -3.39 -0.18
C ALA A 84 -3.10 -4.12 0.62
N ASN A 85 -3.28 -4.27 1.94
CA ASN A 85 -2.30 -4.90 2.82
C ASN A 85 -2.67 -6.34 3.25
N SER A 86 -3.77 -6.91 2.75
CA SER A 86 -4.31 -8.20 3.20
C SER A 86 -3.47 -9.43 2.82
N GLY A 87 -2.44 -9.25 2.00
CA GLY A 87 -1.59 -10.35 1.53
C GLY A 87 -0.96 -11.16 2.66
N GLY A 88 -0.54 -10.51 3.75
CA GLY A 88 0.02 -11.20 4.92
C GLY A 88 -0.98 -12.13 5.61
N VAL A 89 -2.18 -11.62 5.90
CA VAL A 89 -3.27 -12.41 6.51
C VAL A 89 -3.65 -13.59 5.62
N MET A 90 -3.70 -13.36 4.31
CA MET A 90 -4.04 -14.37 3.33
C MET A 90 -2.96 -15.50 3.30
N VAL A 91 -1.68 -15.15 3.30
CA VAL A 91 -0.61 -16.17 3.34
C VAL A 91 -0.58 -16.90 4.69
N SER A 92 -0.92 -16.25 5.81
CA SER A 92 -1.13 -16.94 7.10
C SER A 92 -2.30 -17.93 7.05
N TYR A 93 -3.37 -17.60 6.32
CA TYR A 93 -4.45 -18.56 6.07
C TYR A 93 -3.95 -19.77 5.26
N PHE A 94 -3.13 -19.56 4.23
CA PHE A 94 -2.53 -20.67 3.50
C PHE A 94 -1.61 -21.53 4.35
N GLU A 95 -0.84 -20.94 5.26
CA GLU A 95 -0.04 -21.69 6.23
C GLU A 95 -0.92 -22.61 7.09
N TRP A 96 -2.04 -22.09 7.61
CA TRP A 96 -3.00 -22.88 8.37
C TRP A 96 -3.59 -24.04 7.55
N VAL A 97 -3.97 -23.81 6.28
CA VAL A 97 -4.48 -24.86 5.38
C VAL A 97 -3.44 -25.95 5.15
N GLN A 98 -2.19 -25.57 4.87
CA GLN A 98 -1.09 -26.52 4.63
C GLN A 98 -0.80 -27.36 5.87
N ASN A 99 -0.82 -26.75 7.07
CA ASN A 99 -0.62 -27.45 8.33
C ASN A 99 -1.70 -28.51 8.60
N ILE A 100 -2.96 -28.23 8.28
CA ILE A 100 -4.07 -29.21 8.44
C ILE A 100 -3.93 -30.37 7.45
N GLN A 101 -3.51 -30.07 6.21
CA GLN A 101 -3.41 -31.07 5.16
C GLN A 101 -2.13 -31.92 5.23
N GLY A 102 -1.11 -31.43 5.95
CA GLY A 102 0.17 -32.13 6.13
C GLY A 102 1.08 -32.06 4.90
N PHE A 103 0.87 -31.12 3.98
CA PHE A 103 1.76 -30.89 2.85
C PHE A 103 1.97 -29.42 2.57
N MET A 104 3.22 -29.07 2.27
CA MET A 104 3.64 -27.70 1.98
C MET A 104 3.56 -27.43 0.48
N TRP A 105 3.27 -26.19 0.13
CA TRP A 105 3.29 -25.68 -1.23
C TRP A 105 4.64 -25.03 -1.50
N ASP A 106 5.07 -25.04 -2.76
CA ASP A 106 6.18 -24.20 -3.20
C ASP A 106 5.76 -22.73 -3.28
N GLU A 107 6.77 -21.86 -3.37
CA GLU A 107 6.58 -20.40 -3.47
C GLU A 107 5.72 -20.01 -4.69
N GLU A 108 5.90 -20.71 -5.82
CA GLU A 108 5.14 -20.43 -7.04
C GLU A 108 3.64 -20.66 -6.84
N LYS A 109 3.27 -21.75 -6.16
CA LYS A 109 1.89 -22.05 -5.83
C LYS A 109 1.32 -21.04 -4.83
N VAL A 110 2.04 -20.72 -3.76
CA VAL A 110 1.61 -19.69 -2.79
C VAL A 110 1.34 -18.35 -3.49
N ASN A 111 2.26 -17.91 -4.35
CA ASN A 111 2.13 -16.65 -5.09
C ASN A 111 0.98 -16.68 -6.10
N ARG A 112 0.75 -17.80 -6.80
CA ARG A 112 -0.36 -17.95 -7.75
C ARG A 112 -1.72 -17.91 -7.04
N GLU A 113 -1.86 -18.62 -5.93
CA GLU A 113 -3.09 -18.60 -5.13
C GLU A 113 -3.31 -17.19 -4.54
N LEU A 114 -2.27 -16.56 -3.97
CA LEU A 114 -2.34 -15.19 -3.46
C LEU A 114 -2.83 -14.21 -4.52
N LYS A 115 -2.23 -14.26 -5.71
CA LYS A 115 -2.65 -13.42 -6.83
C LYS A 115 -4.12 -13.64 -7.19
N THR A 116 -4.57 -14.90 -7.19
CA THR A 116 -5.96 -15.25 -7.52
C THR A 116 -6.95 -14.61 -6.55
N TYR A 117 -6.74 -14.75 -5.24
CA TYR A 117 -7.62 -14.16 -4.22
C TYR A 117 -7.56 -12.64 -4.24
N MET A 118 -6.37 -12.03 -4.28
CA MET A 118 -6.23 -10.56 -4.30
C MET A 118 -6.89 -9.94 -5.54
N THR A 119 -6.74 -10.56 -6.71
CA THR A 119 -7.38 -10.09 -7.96
C THR A 119 -8.90 -10.21 -7.89
N HIS A 120 -9.40 -11.34 -7.39
CA HIS A 120 -10.84 -11.57 -7.24
C HIS A 120 -11.47 -10.55 -6.30
N THR A 121 -10.88 -10.31 -5.13
CA THR A 121 -11.39 -9.34 -4.16
C THR A 121 -11.33 -7.92 -4.70
N SER A 122 -10.26 -7.54 -5.41
CA SER A 122 -10.15 -6.21 -6.04
C SER A 122 -11.27 -5.95 -7.05
N ASN A 123 -11.64 -6.97 -7.84
CA ASN A 123 -12.75 -6.84 -8.79
C ASN A 123 -14.10 -6.64 -8.09
N ILE A 124 -14.31 -7.22 -6.90
CA ILE A 124 -15.54 -7.00 -6.12
C ILE A 124 -15.58 -5.54 -5.65
N PHE A 125 -14.48 -5.04 -5.09
CA PHE A 125 -14.40 -3.67 -4.56
C PHE A 125 -14.53 -2.58 -5.63
N LEU A 126 -14.18 -2.87 -6.89
CA LEU A 126 -14.32 -1.93 -8.00
C LEU A 126 -15.74 -1.87 -8.60
N ILE A 127 -16.65 -2.76 -8.18
CA ILE A 127 -18.04 -2.83 -8.68
C ILE A 127 -19.03 -2.14 -7.71
N ILE A 128 -18.60 -1.83 -6.50
CA ILE A 128 -19.38 -1.14 -5.44
C ILE A 128 -19.02 0.34 -5.40
#